data_AF-A0A354TPE3-F1
#
_entry.id   AF-A0A354TPE3-F1
#
_cell.length_a   1.000
_cell.length_b   1.000
_cell.length_c   1.000
_cell.angle_alpha   90.00
_cell.angle_beta   90.00
_cell.angle_gamma   90.00
#
_symmetry.space_group_name_H-M   'P 1'
#
loop_
_entity.id
_entity.type
_entity.pdbx_description
1 polymer ?
#
loop_
_entity_poly.entity_id
_entity_poly.type
_entity_poly.pdbx_seq_one_letter_code
_entity_poly.pdbx_strand_id
1 'polypeptide(L)' 'EFARSRYQVNFPMFSKIEVNGDNACDLYRQLKSAKVGAEGDADIAWNFAKFLIDKHGEVIDRIGPRTTPEEIDPLIAKLL' A
#
# COMPACT_ATOMS: atom_id res chain seq x y z
N GLU A 1 14.09 5.12 11.54
CA GLU A 1 14.49 6.38 12.23
C GLU A 1 13.65 7.60 11.82
N PHE A 2 13.76 8.16 10.60
CA PHE A 2 13.19 9.48 10.26
C PHE A 2 11.66 9.68 10.48
N ALA A 3 10.81 8.70 10.13
CA ALA A 3 9.34 8.88 10.23
C ALA A 3 8.81 8.81 11.67
N ARG A 4 9.40 7.98 12.54
CA ARG A 4 8.92 7.79 13.91
C ARG A 4 9.24 8.98 14.82
N SER A 5 10.44 9.55 14.70
CA SER A 5 10.88 10.66 15.58
C SER A 5 10.23 12.00 15.23
N ARG A 6 9.75 12.18 13.98
CA ARG A 6 9.19 13.45 13.51
C ARG A 6 7.66 13.51 13.44
N TYR A 7 6.99 12.36 13.25
CA TYR A 7 5.54 12.32 13.00
C TYR A 7 4.73 11.51 14.00
N GLN A 8 5.36 10.99 15.07
CA GLN A 8 4.68 10.26 16.16
C GLN A 8 3.71 9.17 15.66
N VAL A 9 4.10 8.44 14.60
CA VAL A 9 3.25 7.39 14.05
C VAL A 9 2.97 6.32 15.10
N ASN A 10 1.72 5.90 15.20
CA ASN A 10 1.24 4.88 16.14
C ASN A 10 1.16 3.47 15.53
N PHE A 11 1.68 3.30 14.30
CA PHE A 11 1.68 2.04 13.56
C PHE A 11 3.10 1.51 13.30
N PRO A 12 3.25 0.19 13.05
CA PRO A 12 4.55 -0.40 12.74
C PRO A 12 5.19 0.21 11.50
N MET A 13 6.45 0.63 11.63
CA MET A 13 7.32 0.95 10.49
C MET A 13 8.34 -0.16 10.30
N PHE A 14 8.52 -0.60 9.07
CA PHE A 14 9.45 -1.66 8.68
C PHE A 14 10.77 -1.11 8.12
N SER A 15 11.74 -1.99 7.89
CA SER A 15 13.00 -1.67 7.20
C SER A 15 12.76 -1.17 5.79
N LYS A 16 13.68 -0.35 5.26
CA LYS A 16 13.64 0.09 3.87
C LYS A 16 13.81 -1.12 2.93
N ILE A 17 12.97 -1.20 1.91
CA ILE A 17 12.95 -2.24 0.88
C ILE A 17 12.78 -1.61 -0.50
N GLU A 18 13.05 -2.38 -1.55
CA GLU A 18 12.65 -2.05 -2.91
C GLU A 18 11.25 -2.60 -3.20
N VAL A 19 10.42 -1.83 -3.89
CA VAL A 19 9.02 -2.19 -4.21
C VAL A 19 8.79 -2.41 -5.71
N ASN A 20 9.73 -1.94 -6.55
CA ASN A 20 9.76 -2.10 -8.00
C ASN A 20 11.12 -2.68 -8.44
N GLY A 21 11.21 -3.10 -9.69
CA GLY A 21 12.41 -3.69 -10.27
C GLY A 21 12.73 -5.11 -9.78
N ASP A 22 13.87 -5.63 -10.21
CA ASP A 22 14.27 -7.02 -10.00
C ASP A 22 14.45 -7.38 -8.52
N ASN A 23 14.82 -6.41 -7.68
CA ASN A 23 15.01 -6.60 -6.23
C ASN A 23 13.76 -6.28 -5.41
N ALA A 24 12.59 -6.06 -6.04
CA ALA A 24 11.34 -5.84 -5.31
C ALA A 24 11.09 -6.98 -4.31
N CYS A 25 10.71 -6.66 -3.08
CA CYS A 25 10.45 -7.72 -2.11
C CYS A 25 9.20 -8.55 -2.48
N ASP A 26 9.14 -9.80 -2.01
CA ASP A 26 8.08 -10.73 -2.40
C ASP A 26 6.67 -10.24 -2.07
N LEU A 27 6.50 -9.56 -0.93
CA LEU A 27 5.23 -8.95 -0.56
C LEU A 27 4.75 -7.97 -1.63
N TYR A 28 5.62 -7.05 -2.07
CA TYR A 28 5.23 -6.05 -3.07
C TYR A 28 5.06 -6.64 -4.47
N ARG A 29 5.77 -7.72 -4.81
CA ARG A 29 5.48 -8.49 -6.04
C ARG A 29 4.06 -9.07 -6.00
N GLN A 30 3.67 -9.69 -4.88
CA GLN A 30 2.33 -10.25 -4.70
C GLN A 30 1.25 -9.16 -4.76
N LEU A 31 1.41 -8.07 -4.02
CA LEU A 31 0.44 -6.96 -3.99
C LEU A 31 0.21 -6.36 -5.39
N LYS A 32 1.28 -6.11 -6.16
CA LYS A 32 1.21 -5.58 -7.53
C LYS A 32 0.57 -6.56 -8.50
N SER A 33 0.80 -7.87 -8.33
CA SER A 33 0.15 -8.91 -9.16
C SER A 33 -1.33 -9.10 -8.85
N ALA A 34 -1.74 -8.92 -7.59
CA ALA A 34 -3.13 -9.07 -7.17
C ALA A 34 -4.00 -7.92 -7.65
N LYS A 35 -3.46 -6.68 -7.66
CA LYS A 35 -4.12 -5.48 -8.17
C LYS A 35 -3.14 -4.60 -8.94
N VAL A 36 -3.33 -4.55 -10.25
CA VAL A 36 -2.61 -3.61 -11.13
C VAL A 36 -3.04 -2.17 -10.84
N GLY A 37 -2.16 -1.22 -11.13
CA GLY A 37 -2.43 0.20 -11.02
C GLY A 37 -3.35 0.70 -12.13
N ALA A 38 -3.57 2.02 -12.15
CA ALA A 38 -4.26 2.67 -13.26
C ALA A 38 -3.57 2.31 -14.58
N GLU A 39 -4.37 2.14 -15.65
CA GLU A 39 -3.88 1.81 -17.01
C GLU A 39 -3.16 0.45 -17.12
N GLY A 40 -3.27 -0.42 -16.11
CA GLY A 40 -2.68 -1.75 -16.14
C GLY A 40 -1.19 -1.79 -15.77
N ASP A 41 -0.63 -0.68 -15.28
CA ASP A 41 0.76 -0.64 -14.83
C ASP A 41 0.93 -1.47 -13.55
N ALA A 42 1.85 -2.44 -13.59
CA ALA A 42 2.18 -3.25 -12.43
C ALA A 42 2.94 -2.42 -11.40
N ASP A 43 3.80 -1.49 -11.82
CA ASP A 43 4.73 -0.79 -10.95
C ASP A 43 4.10 0.31 -10.10
N ILE A 44 4.70 0.55 -8.93
CA ILE A 44 4.26 1.62 -8.03
C ILE A 44 4.82 2.95 -8.54
N ALA A 45 3.93 3.77 -9.10
CA ALA A 45 4.29 5.02 -9.74
C ALA A 45 4.91 6.08 -8.80
N TRP A 46 4.51 6.11 -7.52
CA TRP A 46 4.98 7.12 -6.58
C TRP A 46 4.86 6.71 -5.10
N ASN A 47 5.46 7.50 -4.21
CA ASN A 47 5.31 7.38 -2.77
C ASN A 47 3.84 7.49 -2.35
N PHE A 48 3.47 6.80 -1.27
CA PHE A 48 2.12 6.74 -0.70
C PHE A 48 1.08 5.98 -1.54
N ALA A 49 1.47 5.05 -2.42
CA ALA A 49 0.53 4.03 -2.89
C ALA A 49 0.03 3.18 -1.72
N LYS A 50 -1.26 2.86 -1.68
CA LYS A 50 -1.87 2.07 -0.59
C LYS A 50 -2.52 0.80 -1.15
N PHE A 51 -2.50 -0.27 -0.36
CA PHE A 51 -3.20 -1.51 -0.65
C PHE A 51 -4.16 -1.80 0.50
N LEU A 52 -5.40 -2.14 0.17
CA LEU A 52 -6.40 -2.55 1.15
C LEU A 52 -6.48 -4.08 1.13
N ILE A 53 -6.20 -4.71 2.27
CA ILE A 53 -6.20 -6.16 2.45
C ILE A 53 -7.27 -6.51 3.49
N ASP A 54 -8.09 -7.53 3.22
CA ASP A 54 -9.13 -7.97 4.15
C ASP A 54 -8.61 -8.96 5.23
N LYS A 55 -9.52 -9.42 6.09
CA LYS A 55 -9.20 -10.38 7.17
C LYS A 55 -8.81 -11.77 6.70
N HIS A 56 -9.05 -12.10 5.43
CA HIS A 56 -8.68 -13.37 4.80
C HIS A 56 -7.33 -13.28 4.07
N GLY A 57 -6.75 -12.07 3.99
CA GLY A 57 -5.49 -11.82 3.30
C GLY A 57 -5.66 -11.48 1.81
N GLU A 58 -6.89 -11.25 1.35
CA GLU A 58 -7.16 -10.90 -0.04
C GLU A 58 -6.93 -9.39 -0.28
N VAL A 59 -6.25 -9.07 -1.38
CA VAL A 59 -6.03 -7.68 -1.80
C VAL A 59 -7.32 -7.17 -2.46
N ILE A 60 -8.08 -6.38 -1.72
CA ILE A 60 -9.37 -5.86 -2.16
C ILE A 60 -9.19 -4.70 -3.13
N ASP A 61 -8.24 -3.81 -2.84
CA ASP A 61 -8.06 -2.58 -3.61
C ASP A 61 -6.60 -2.08 -3.63
N ARG A 62 -6.28 -1.29 -4.66
CA ARG A 62 -5.02 -0.55 -4.82
C ARG A 62 -5.35 0.93 -5.03
N ILE A 63 -5.03 1.72 -4.02
CA ILE A 63 -5.45 3.12 -3.91
C ILE A 63 -4.28 4.05 -4.24
N GLY A 64 -4.58 5.08 -5.04
CA GLY A 64 -3.60 6.04 -5.53
C GLY A 64 -2.99 6.93 -4.43
N PRO A 65 -1.83 7.55 -4.70
CA PRO A 65 -1.13 8.38 -3.73
C PRO A 65 -1.91 9.63 -3.34
N ARG A 66 -2.75 10.16 -4.24
CA ARG A 66 -3.54 11.38 -4.04
C ARG A 66 -4.84 11.20 -3.24
N THR A 67 -5.30 9.96 -3.07
CA THR A 67 -6.50 9.67 -2.27
C THR A 67 -6.22 9.95 -0.80
N THR A 68 -7.06 10.76 -0.16
CA THR A 68 -6.92 11.13 1.25
C THR A 68 -7.39 9.98 2.15
N PRO A 69 -6.97 9.92 3.43
CA PRO A 69 -7.44 8.89 4.36
C PRO A 69 -8.97 8.86 4.51
N GLU A 70 -9.62 10.02 4.55
CA GLU A 70 -11.08 10.14 4.74
C GLU A 70 -11.86 9.54 3.57
N GLU A 71 -11.30 9.58 2.35
CA GLU A 71 -11.88 8.91 1.18
C GLU A 71 -11.78 7.38 1.27
N ILE A 72 -10.89 6.85 2.12
CA ILE A 72 -10.66 5.42 2.32
C ILE A 72 -11.55 4.85 3.43
N ASP A 73 -11.98 5.66 4.40
CA ASP A 73 -12.79 5.23 5.54
C ASP A 73 -14.04 4.41 5.14
N PRO A 74 -14.84 4.82 4.13
CA PRO A 74 -16.01 4.04 3.72
C PRO A 74 -15.66 2.69 3.09
N LEU A 75 -14.44 2.54 2.55
CA LEU A 75 -13.95 1.26 2.00
C LEU A 75 -13.59 0.30 3.13
N ILE A 76 -12.87 0.81 4.15
CA ILE A 76 -12.49 0.03 5.34
C ILE A 76 -13.74 -0.41 6.11
N ALA A 77 -14.71 0.49 6.31
CA ALA A 77 -15.93 0.19 7.06
C ALA A 77 -16.76 -0.96 6.46
N LYS A 78 -16.65 -1.22 5.16
CA LYS A 78 -17.32 -2.36 4.49
C LYS A 78 -16.67 -3.72 4.78
N LEU A 79 -15.46 -3.72 5.31
CA LEU A 79 -14.66 -4.93 5.57
C LEU A 79 -14.59 -5.33 7.05
N LEU A 80 -15.16 -4.50 7.94
CA LEU A 80 -15.26 -4.75 9.39
C LEU A 80 -16.53 -5.55 9.71
#